data_AF-A0A8H8NB34-F1
#
_entry.id   AF-A0A8H8NB34-F1
#
_cell.length_a   1.000
_cell.length_b   1.000
_cell.length_c   1.000
_cell.angle_alpha   90.00
_cell.angle_beta   90.00
_cell.angle_gamma   90.00
#
_symmetry.space_group_name_H-M   'P 1'
#
loop_
_entity.id
_entity.type
_entity.pdbx_description
1 polymer ?
#
loop_
_entity_poly.entity_id
_entity_poly.type
_entity_poly.pdbx_seq_one_letter_code
_entity_poly.pdbx_strand_id
1 'polypeptide(L)'
;MSTSPAAPRNRKRRRVNANRVGILAMSDLDAWPCLNEQILAATLSTWISPVYAHYEVSIDRHTKSLTRPNGSIDPEVPDYMEFKFTCKTDPSHSPVYRRRNDTKRGTGNLLIIRRFNESYKHTTSDRNANTQVDLDDSDVSDDEWPPENSPAEPNKGNSAIETYLRGEPIHREVVKKAGGPLGYWELQLAVNPCPELAQFAIDYLSAPASSVDVERAFSCSRLMTKYIQHQMSTDTFGAKMALKSWYKTPLLPDVSDIASLLANRPPTPSSEN
;
A
#
# COMPACT_ATOMS: atom_id res chain seq x y z
N MET A 1 -29.79 -26.70 49.41
CA MET A 1 -29.13 -26.35 48.13
C MET A 1 -30.00 -25.31 47.44
N SER A 2 -29.71 -24.03 47.63
CA SER A 2 -30.44 -22.92 47.00
C SER A 2 -29.67 -22.41 45.81
N THR A 3 -30.26 -22.48 44.62
CA THR A 3 -29.74 -21.89 43.39
C THR A 3 -30.32 -20.50 43.20
N SER A 4 -29.47 -19.48 43.30
CA SER A 4 -29.82 -18.09 42.95
C SER A 4 -29.92 -17.93 41.42
N PRO A 5 -30.89 -17.17 40.89
CA PRO A 5 -30.96 -16.87 39.47
C PRO A 5 -30.01 -15.72 39.10
N ALA A 6 -29.26 -15.91 38.02
CA ALA A 6 -28.33 -14.93 37.48
C ALA A 6 -29.07 -13.73 36.85
N ALA A 7 -28.71 -12.52 37.27
CA ALA A 7 -29.28 -11.27 36.75
C ALA A 7 -28.83 -10.97 35.30
N PRO A 8 -29.70 -10.38 34.46
CA PRO A 8 -29.36 -10.07 33.08
C PRO A 8 -28.37 -8.89 32.99
N ARG A 9 -27.24 -9.12 32.30
CA ARG A 9 -26.25 -8.10 31.95
C ARG A 9 -26.83 -7.10 30.95
N ASN A 10 -27.23 -5.95 31.47
CA ASN A 10 -27.77 -4.85 30.69
C ASN A 10 -26.64 -4.13 29.93
N ARG A 11 -26.40 -4.50 28.66
CA ARG A 11 -25.50 -3.74 27.77
C ARG A 11 -26.16 -2.40 27.44
N LYS A 12 -25.79 -1.35 28.17
CA LYS A 12 -26.10 0.04 27.83
C LYS A 12 -25.57 0.35 26.42
N ARG A 13 -26.42 0.24 25.40
CA ARG A 13 -26.16 0.85 24.08
C ARG A 13 -26.02 2.35 24.32
N ARG A 14 -24.82 2.89 24.14
CA ARG A 14 -24.57 4.34 24.07
C ARG A 14 -25.53 4.90 23.01
N ARG A 15 -26.50 5.72 23.43
CA ARG A 15 -27.32 6.51 22.51
C ARG A 15 -26.37 7.46 21.78
N VAL A 16 -26.03 7.14 20.54
CA VAL A 16 -25.36 8.08 19.65
C VAL A 16 -26.37 9.20 19.39
N ASN A 17 -25.95 10.44 19.62
CA ASN A 17 -26.81 11.61 19.48
C ASN A 17 -27.36 11.68 18.04
N ALA A 18 -28.68 11.70 17.86
CA ALA A 18 -29.33 11.62 16.55
C ALA A 18 -28.84 12.71 15.58
N ASN A 19 -28.49 13.88 16.10
CA ASN A 19 -27.92 14.99 15.33
C ASN A 19 -26.57 14.64 14.68
N ARG A 20 -25.75 13.77 15.30
CA ARG A 20 -24.45 13.36 14.74
C ARG A 20 -24.58 12.34 13.60
N VAL A 21 -25.62 11.50 13.65
CA VAL A 21 -25.92 10.54 12.58
C VAL A 21 -26.49 11.26 11.36
N GLY A 22 -27.26 12.34 11.58
CA GLY A 22 -27.79 13.19 10.51
C GLY A 22 -26.71 13.80 9.63
N ILE A 23 -25.69 14.45 10.23
CA ILE A 23 -24.63 15.16 9.49
C ILE A 23 -23.85 14.24 8.54
N LEU A 24 -23.63 12.99 8.92
CA LEU A 24 -22.90 12.03 8.08
C LEU A 24 -23.71 11.50 6.90
N ALA A 25 -25.04 11.57 6.97
CA ALA A 25 -25.93 11.17 5.90
C ALA A 25 -26.27 12.33 4.93
N MET A 26 -25.86 13.56 5.27
CA MET A 26 -26.12 14.74 4.45
C MET A 26 -25.24 14.77 3.19
N SER A 27 -25.76 15.36 2.11
CA SER A 27 -24.95 15.67 0.93
C SER A 27 -23.95 16.79 1.23
N ASP A 28 -22.92 16.94 0.39
CA ASP A 28 -21.91 18.01 0.60
C ASP A 28 -22.56 19.40 0.55
N LEU A 29 -23.57 19.60 -0.28
CA LEU A 29 -24.34 20.85 -0.32
C LEU A 29 -25.09 21.09 1.00
N ASP A 30 -25.79 20.08 1.50
CA ASP A 30 -26.64 20.23 2.69
C ASP A 30 -25.83 20.50 3.96
N ALA A 31 -24.64 19.91 4.06
CA ALA A 31 -23.77 20.11 5.22
C ALA A 31 -22.64 21.12 4.96
N TRP A 32 -22.69 21.83 3.83
CA TRP A 32 -21.88 23.03 3.59
C TRP A 32 -22.08 24.10 4.68
N PRO A 33 -23.29 24.44 5.15
CA PRO A 33 -23.44 25.43 6.22
C PRO A 33 -22.98 24.94 7.61
N CYS A 34 -22.73 23.64 7.80
CA CYS A 34 -22.32 23.10 9.09
C CYS A 34 -20.88 23.53 9.43
N LEU A 35 -20.59 23.75 10.72
CA LEU A 35 -19.24 24.07 11.17
C LEU A 35 -18.29 22.87 10.99
N ASN A 36 -17.03 23.14 10.64
CA ASN A 36 -16.01 22.10 10.46
C ASN A 36 -15.87 21.21 11.70
N GLU A 37 -15.90 21.79 12.91
CA GLU A 37 -15.85 21.05 14.17
C GLU A 37 -17.01 20.07 14.32
N GLN A 38 -18.22 20.43 13.90
CA GLN A 38 -19.39 19.56 13.99
C GLN A 38 -19.27 18.38 13.01
N ILE A 39 -18.81 18.66 11.79
CA ILE A 39 -18.58 17.63 10.77
C ILE A 39 -17.47 16.69 11.24
N LEU A 40 -16.34 17.22 11.72
CA LEU A 40 -15.25 16.42 12.27
C LEU A 40 -15.69 15.60 13.48
N ALA A 41 -16.41 16.19 14.43
CA ALA A 41 -16.87 15.46 15.63
C ALA A 41 -17.85 14.34 15.29
N ALA A 42 -18.78 14.57 14.35
CA ALA A 42 -19.67 13.52 13.84
C ALA A 42 -18.86 12.40 13.19
N THR A 43 -17.92 12.77 12.33
CA THR A 43 -17.09 11.85 11.55
C THR A 43 -16.16 11.01 12.43
N LEU A 44 -15.34 11.66 13.27
CA LEU A 44 -14.43 10.99 14.19
C LEU A 44 -15.16 10.07 15.17
N SER A 45 -16.42 10.37 15.52
CA SER A 45 -17.22 9.47 16.38
C SER A 45 -17.59 8.14 15.72
N THR A 46 -17.53 8.07 14.39
CA THR A 46 -17.75 6.81 13.63
C THR A 46 -16.46 6.09 13.29
N TRP A 47 -15.32 6.78 13.30
CA TRP A 47 -14.03 6.20 12.98
C TRP A 47 -13.41 5.52 14.21
N ILE A 48 -13.50 4.20 14.24
CA ILE A 48 -13.05 3.39 15.40
C ILE A 48 -11.56 3.01 15.28
N SER A 49 -10.96 3.10 14.09
CA SER A 49 -9.61 2.60 13.85
C SER A 49 -8.53 3.46 14.53
N PRO A 50 -7.55 2.84 15.22
CA PRO A 50 -6.45 3.56 15.87
C PRO A 50 -5.56 4.33 14.88
N VAL A 51 -5.62 3.99 13.58
CA VAL A 51 -4.88 4.69 12.52
C VAL A 51 -5.18 6.18 12.51
N TYR A 52 -6.44 6.58 12.77
CA TYR A 52 -6.82 7.99 12.74
C TYR A 52 -6.21 8.80 13.89
N ALA A 53 -5.76 8.17 14.98
CA ALA A 53 -5.09 8.88 16.07
C ALA A 53 -3.73 9.46 15.66
N HIS A 54 -3.09 8.85 14.66
CA HIS A 54 -1.80 9.27 14.11
C HIS A 54 -1.89 10.55 13.25
N TYR A 55 -3.08 10.83 12.71
CA TYR A 55 -3.31 11.99 11.87
C TYR A 55 -3.98 13.11 12.64
N GLU A 56 -3.63 14.34 12.29
CA GLU A 56 -4.48 15.51 12.50
C GLU A 56 -5.41 15.62 11.31
N VAL A 57 -6.70 15.86 11.57
CA VAL A 57 -7.75 15.81 10.54
C VAL A 57 -8.40 17.17 10.44
N SER A 58 -8.32 17.78 9.26
CA SER A 58 -9.02 19.02 8.92
C SER A 58 -10.02 18.78 7.78
N ILE A 59 -10.86 19.77 7.50
CA ILE A 59 -11.81 19.76 6.38
C ILE A 59 -11.47 20.91 5.45
N ASP A 60 -11.26 20.59 4.19
CA ASP A 60 -11.06 21.56 3.11
C ASP A 60 -12.35 21.64 2.28
N ARG A 61 -12.74 22.88 1.95
CA ARG A 61 -13.97 23.21 1.20
C ARG A 61 -13.59 23.77 -0.15
N HIS A 62 -14.06 23.14 -1.20
CA HIS A 62 -13.73 23.51 -2.57
C HIS A 62 -14.94 24.16 -3.25
N THR A 63 -14.75 25.38 -3.73
CA THR A 63 -15.76 26.14 -4.49
C THR A 63 -15.42 26.11 -5.98
N LYS A 64 -16.44 26.29 -6.82
CA LYS A 64 -16.28 26.42 -8.27
C LYS A 64 -17.00 27.67 -8.78
N SER A 65 -16.40 28.34 -9.75
CA SER A 65 -17.03 29.44 -10.48
C SER A 65 -17.96 28.86 -11.55
N LEU A 66 -19.24 29.21 -11.50
CA LEU A 66 -20.21 28.79 -12.50
C LEU A 66 -20.46 29.94 -13.48
N THR A 67 -20.16 29.70 -14.76
CA THR A 67 -20.51 30.64 -15.83
C THR A 67 -21.93 30.32 -16.27
N ARG A 68 -22.86 31.25 -16.01
CA ARG A 68 -24.25 31.10 -16.45
C ARG A 68 -24.36 31.26 -17.98
N PRO A 69 -25.45 30.76 -18.59
CA PRO A 69 -25.68 30.88 -20.05
C PRO A 69 -25.74 32.31 -20.59
N ASN A 70 -25.94 33.29 -19.70
CA ASN A 70 -25.96 34.73 -19.99
C ASN A 70 -24.57 35.39 -19.87
N GLY A 71 -23.50 34.63 -19.66
CA GLY A 71 -22.13 35.13 -19.51
C GLY A 71 -21.82 35.74 -18.14
N SER A 72 -22.76 35.75 -17.19
CA SER A 72 -22.46 36.19 -15.82
C SER A 72 -21.77 35.07 -15.04
N ILE A 73 -20.63 35.37 -14.42
CA ILE A 73 -19.92 34.47 -13.52
C ILE A 73 -20.58 34.59 -12.14
N ASP A 74 -21.17 33.51 -11.65
CA ASP A 74 -21.63 33.44 -10.27
C ASP A 74 -20.41 33.30 -9.33
N PRO A 75 -20.35 34.09 -8.24
CA PRO A 75 -19.26 33.98 -7.27
C PRO A 75 -19.37 32.64 -6.52
N GLU A 76 -18.33 31.82 -6.67
CA GLU A 76 -17.97 30.65 -5.86
C GLU A 76 -19.14 29.82 -5.30
N VAL A 77 -19.69 28.95 -6.15
CA VAL A 77 -20.69 27.98 -5.71
C VAL A 77 -19.98 26.80 -5.03
N PRO A 78 -20.53 26.27 -3.91
CA PRO A 78 -20.04 25.03 -3.30
C PRO A 78 -19.89 23.88 -4.30
N ASP A 79 -18.73 23.23 -4.33
CA ASP A 79 -18.51 22.04 -5.14
C ASP A 79 -18.46 20.77 -4.28
N TYR A 80 -17.47 20.67 -3.37
CA TYR A 80 -17.31 19.51 -2.51
C TYR A 80 -16.48 19.75 -1.26
N MET A 81 -16.57 18.79 -0.33
CA MET A 81 -15.73 18.76 0.88
C MET A 81 -14.85 17.52 0.92
N GLU A 82 -13.65 17.68 1.47
CA GLU A 82 -12.74 16.58 1.74
C GLU A 82 -12.08 16.69 3.11
N PHE A 83 -11.82 15.53 3.69
CA PHE A 83 -10.99 15.40 4.88
C PHE A 83 -9.53 15.40 4.45
N LYS A 84 -8.74 16.27 5.07
CA LYS A 84 -7.29 16.30 4.94
C LYS A 84 -6.68 15.68 6.20
N PHE A 85 -5.80 14.71 6.01
CA PHE A 85 -5.11 13.97 7.06
C PHE A 85 -3.63 14.33 7.03
N THR A 86 -3.17 15.10 8.00
CA THR A 86 -1.76 15.45 8.17
C THR A 86 -1.12 14.53 9.20
N CYS A 87 0.02 13.94 8.87
CA CYS A 87 0.75 13.07 9.79
C CYS A 87 1.27 13.89 10.99
N LYS A 88 0.98 13.46 12.23
CA LYS A 88 1.48 14.16 13.43
C LYS A 88 2.97 13.90 13.69
N THR A 89 3.46 12.73 13.29
CA THR A 89 4.80 12.25 13.66
C THR A 89 5.85 12.68 12.65
N ASP A 90 5.46 12.89 11.40
CA ASP A 90 6.36 13.31 10.34
C ASP A 90 5.69 14.37 9.46
N PRO A 91 6.01 15.66 9.65
CA PRO A 91 5.47 16.75 8.85
C PRO A 91 5.91 16.73 7.39
N SER A 92 6.92 15.94 7.02
CA SER A 92 7.37 15.81 5.64
C SER A 92 6.43 14.96 4.78
N HIS A 93 5.54 14.19 5.40
CA HIS A 93 4.54 13.42 4.68
C HIS A 93 3.48 14.33 4.04
N SER A 94 3.24 14.08 2.77
CA SER A 94 2.14 14.66 2.03
C SER A 94 0.81 14.42 2.76
N PRO A 95 -0.05 15.45 2.90
CA PRO A 95 -1.38 15.27 3.47
C PRO A 95 -2.20 14.31 2.61
N VAL A 96 -2.87 13.35 3.25
CA VAL A 96 -3.78 12.44 2.54
C VAL A 96 -5.16 13.09 2.48
N TYR A 97 -5.83 12.99 1.34
CA TYR A 97 -7.16 13.58 1.14
C TYR A 97 -8.22 12.51 0.92
N ARG A 98 -9.42 12.71 1.48
CA ARG A 98 -10.57 11.83 1.24
C ARG A 98 -11.87 12.61 1.13
N ARG A 99 -12.59 12.43 0.03
CA ARG A 99 -13.94 13.00 -0.14
C ARG A 99 -14.87 12.59 1.00
N ARG A 100 -15.66 13.54 1.50
CA ARG A 100 -16.57 13.29 2.62
C ARG A 100 -17.63 12.22 2.28
N ASN A 101 -18.15 12.26 1.05
CA ASN A 101 -19.16 11.31 0.56
C ASN A 101 -18.59 9.92 0.21
N ASP A 102 -17.26 9.73 0.20
CA ASP A 102 -16.61 8.45 -0.11
C ASP A 102 -16.14 7.70 1.16
N THR A 103 -16.77 7.99 2.30
CA THR A 103 -16.49 7.33 3.60
C THR A 103 -16.86 5.84 3.63
N LYS A 104 -17.53 5.32 2.59
CA LYS A 104 -17.83 3.89 2.41
C LYS A 104 -16.58 3.06 2.05
N ARG A 105 -15.56 3.66 1.43
CA ARG A 105 -14.25 3.05 1.26
C ARG A 105 -13.54 3.11 2.62
N GLY A 106 -13.49 1.99 3.33
CA GLY A 106 -12.99 1.89 4.70
C GLY A 106 -11.53 2.33 4.89
N THR A 107 -10.90 1.97 6.00
CA THR A 107 -9.52 2.36 6.35
C THR A 107 -8.40 1.76 5.48
N GLY A 108 -8.75 0.96 4.46
CA GLY A 108 -7.79 0.19 3.66
C GLY A 108 -6.70 1.05 3.05
N ASN A 109 -7.05 2.14 2.36
CA ASN A 109 -6.07 3.00 1.70
C ASN A 109 -5.13 3.68 2.70
N LEU A 110 -5.66 4.14 3.84
CA LEU A 110 -4.83 4.76 4.88
C LEU A 110 -3.87 3.76 5.54
N LEU A 111 -4.31 2.50 5.71
CA LEU A 111 -3.46 1.43 6.21
C LEU A 111 -2.36 1.05 5.21
N ILE A 112 -2.68 0.98 3.92
CA ILE A 112 -1.74 0.67 2.86
C ILE A 112 -0.70 1.79 2.73
N ILE A 113 -1.13 3.05 2.66
CA ILE A 113 -0.23 4.22 2.59
C ILE A 113 0.66 4.28 3.83
N ARG A 114 0.08 4.07 5.03
CA ARG A 114 0.86 4.03 6.27
C ARG A 114 1.92 2.93 6.25
N ARG A 115 1.54 1.69 5.92
CA ARG A 115 2.49 0.56 5.86
C ARG A 115 3.57 0.79 4.81
N PHE A 116 3.20 1.31 3.65
CA PHE A 116 4.15 1.67 2.59
C PHE A 116 5.17 2.70 3.11
N ASN A 117 4.72 3.81 3.71
CA ASN A 117 5.62 4.84 4.25
C ASN A 117 6.47 4.33 5.43
N GLU A 118 5.96 3.40 6.24
CA GLU A 118 6.73 2.78 7.33
C GLU A 118 7.83 1.85 6.80
N SER A 119 7.55 1.08 5.73
CA SER A 119 8.44 0.02 5.22
C SER A 119 9.39 0.45 4.10
N TYR A 120 8.99 1.43 3.28
CA TYR A 120 9.72 1.87 2.08
C TYR A 120 10.09 3.34 2.17
N LYS A 121 10.63 3.77 3.33
CA LYS A 121 11.05 5.16 3.57
C LYS A 121 12.00 5.65 2.46
N HIS A 122 11.71 6.81 1.91
CA HIS A 122 12.61 7.55 1.04
C HIS A 122 13.95 7.81 1.75
N THR A 123 15.02 7.11 1.36
CA THR A 123 16.38 7.59 1.60
C THR A 123 16.68 8.70 0.62
N THR A 124 16.06 9.87 0.79
CA THR A 124 16.58 11.13 0.24
C THR A 124 17.76 11.60 1.10
N SER A 125 18.81 10.79 1.17
CA SER A 125 20.14 11.22 1.55
C SER A 125 21.10 10.56 0.57
N ASP A 126 21.97 11.37 -0.02
CA ASP A 126 23.21 10.97 -0.69
C ASP A 126 23.18 10.77 -2.23
N ARG A 127 22.50 11.65 -2.97
CA ARG A 127 22.79 11.83 -4.42
C ARG A 127 22.85 13.27 -4.92
N ASN A 128 23.19 14.23 -4.05
CA ASN A 128 23.70 15.53 -4.52
C ASN A 128 25.23 15.51 -4.53
N ALA A 129 25.78 14.86 -5.54
CA ALA A 129 27.13 15.13 -6.02
C ALA A 129 27.04 15.43 -7.52
N ASN A 130 27.02 16.74 -7.79
CA ASN A 130 27.72 17.35 -8.91
C ASN A 130 27.28 16.95 -10.32
N THR A 131 26.47 17.79 -10.97
CA THR A 131 26.65 18.17 -12.37
C THR A 131 25.92 19.50 -12.59
N GLN A 132 26.66 20.58 -12.37
CA GLN A 132 26.37 21.89 -12.94
C GLN A 132 26.73 21.80 -14.43
N VAL A 133 25.73 21.94 -15.31
CA VAL A 133 25.97 22.32 -16.71
C VAL A 133 25.18 23.58 -16.94
N ASP A 134 25.95 24.63 -17.16
CA ASP A 134 25.57 25.98 -17.49
C ASP A 134 25.20 26.09 -18.99
N LEU A 135 24.19 26.93 -19.27
CA LEU A 135 23.91 27.71 -20.49
C LEU A 135 23.45 26.99 -21.78
N ASP A 136 22.24 27.36 -22.27
CA ASP A 136 22.13 28.26 -23.43
C ASP A 136 20.73 28.91 -23.49
N ASP A 137 20.73 30.19 -23.86
CA ASP A 137 19.62 31.14 -23.93
C ASP A 137 19.23 31.28 -25.42
N SER A 138 18.01 30.90 -25.79
CA SER A 138 17.43 31.29 -27.09
C SER A 138 15.92 31.50 -27.01
N ASP A 139 15.61 32.79 -26.95
CA ASP A 139 14.41 33.48 -27.41
C ASP A 139 13.84 32.92 -28.74
N VAL A 140 12.66 32.28 -28.72
CA VAL A 140 11.74 32.18 -29.87
C VAL A 140 10.26 31.98 -29.43
N SER A 141 9.46 33.03 -29.68
CA SER A 141 8.05 33.07 -30.12
C SER A 141 6.92 32.44 -29.30
N ASP A 142 6.06 33.32 -28.79
CA ASP A 142 4.63 33.10 -28.56
C ASP A 142 3.92 32.65 -29.85
N ASP A 143 2.80 31.91 -29.71
CA ASP A 143 1.91 31.36 -30.75
C ASP A 143 2.15 29.91 -31.24
N GLU A 144 2.04 28.91 -30.35
CA GLU A 144 1.66 27.55 -30.77
C GLU A 144 0.94 26.78 -29.65
N TRP A 145 -0.29 26.33 -29.90
CA TRP A 145 -1.08 25.51 -28.97
C TRP A 145 -0.45 24.11 -28.83
N PRO A 146 -0.09 23.63 -27.63
CA PRO A 146 0.48 22.29 -27.50
C PRO A 146 -0.61 21.19 -27.54
N PRO A 147 -0.35 20.05 -28.20
CA PRO A 147 -1.27 18.91 -28.30
C PRO A 147 -1.38 18.17 -26.96
N GLU A 148 -2.58 17.62 -26.71
CA GLU A 148 -2.90 16.70 -25.60
C GLU A 148 -1.95 15.49 -25.61
N ASN A 149 -0.81 15.59 -24.92
CA ASN A 149 -0.01 14.50 -24.35
C ASN A 149 1.29 15.07 -23.77
N SER A 150 1.19 15.88 -22.72
CA SER A 150 2.33 16.13 -21.84
C SER A 150 2.32 15.09 -20.71
N PRO A 151 3.41 14.36 -20.46
CA PRO A 151 3.54 13.58 -19.23
C PRO A 151 3.45 14.57 -18.08
N ALA A 152 2.49 14.35 -17.19
CA ALA A 152 2.26 15.18 -16.02
C ALA A 152 3.59 15.45 -15.30
N GLU A 153 3.91 16.73 -15.15
CA GLU A 153 4.97 17.25 -14.27
C GLU A 153 5.04 16.39 -12.98
N PRO A 154 6.23 15.96 -12.54
CA PRO A 154 6.38 15.23 -11.29
C PRO A 154 6.00 16.15 -10.13
N ASN A 155 4.73 16.08 -9.75
CA ASN A 155 4.16 16.80 -8.63
C ASN A 155 4.97 16.42 -7.38
N LYS A 156 5.84 17.34 -6.96
CA LYS A 156 6.89 17.19 -5.93
C LYS A 156 6.35 16.98 -4.50
N GLY A 157 5.08 16.61 -4.38
CA GLY A 157 4.36 16.50 -3.12
C GLY A 157 3.37 15.35 -3.04
N ASN A 158 3.38 14.38 -3.96
CA ASN A 158 2.58 13.15 -3.79
C ASN A 158 3.53 11.94 -3.67
N SER A 159 3.37 11.15 -2.61
CA SER A 159 4.06 9.86 -2.48
C SER A 159 3.76 8.99 -3.71
N ALA A 160 4.74 8.22 -4.19
CA ALA A 160 4.59 7.42 -5.42
C ALA A 160 3.35 6.51 -5.38
N ILE A 161 3.01 5.99 -4.19
CA ILE A 161 1.82 5.17 -3.98
C ILE A 161 0.50 5.94 -4.11
N GLU A 162 0.44 7.22 -3.73
CA GLU A 162 -0.76 8.04 -3.90
C GLU A 162 -1.04 8.35 -5.36
N THR A 163 0.00 8.65 -6.13
CA THR A 163 -0.10 8.85 -7.58
C THR A 163 -0.66 7.59 -8.24
N TYR A 164 -0.17 6.41 -7.85
CA TYR A 164 -0.69 5.13 -8.35
C TYR A 164 -2.14 4.87 -7.96
N LEU A 165 -2.54 5.15 -6.72
CA LEU A 165 -3.92 4.94 -6.25
C LEU A 165 -4.92 5.94 -6.85
N ARG A 166 -4.46 7.12 -7.29
CA ARG A 166 -5.28 8.12 -8.00
C ARG A 166 -5.32 7.86 -9.52
N GLY A 167 -4.32 7.19 -10.06
CA GLY A 167 -4.22 6.86 -11.48
C GLY A 167 -5.32 5.92 -11.95
N GLU A 168 -5.56 5.92 -13.27
CA GLU A 168 -6.47 4.96 -13.89
C GLU A 168 -5.89 3.54 -13.80
N PRO A 169 -6.71 2.50 -13.57
CA PRO A 169 -6.25 1.13 -13.56
C PRO A 169 -5.51 0.76 -14.85
N ILE A 170 -4.36 0.12 -14.71
CA ILE A 170 -3.55 -0.32 -15.85
C ILE A 170 -4.35 -1.32 -16.68
N HIS A 171 -4.40 -1.08 -18.00
CA HIS A 171 -5.15 -1.94 -18.91
C HIS A 171 -4.59 -3.37 -18.95
N ARG A 172 -5.49 -4.36 -18.89
CA ARG A 172 -5.14 -5.79 -18.77
C ARG A 172 -4.19 -6.29 -19.87
N GLU A 173 -4.32 -5.77 -21.07
CA GLU A 173 -3.50 -6.18 -22.21
C GLU A 173 -2.03 -5.78 -22.07
N VAL A 174 -1.75 -4.66 -21.42
CA VAL A 174 -0.37 -4.23 -21.10
C VAL A 174 0.26 -5.22 -20.12
N VAL A 175 -0.49 -5.61 -19.09
CA VAL A 175 -0.05 -6.56 -18.06
C VAL A 175 0.20 -7.95 -18.67
N LYS A 176 -0.66 -8.42 -19.57
CA LYS A 176 -0.45 -9.70 -20.26
C LYS A 176 0.79 -9.68 -21.14
N LYS A 177 1.01 -8.59 -21.89
CA LYS A 177 2.19 -8.44 -22.76
C LYS A 177 3.49 -8.45 -21.96
N ALA A 178 3.46 -7.94 -20.72
CA ALA A 178 4.58 -7.94 -19.80
C ALA A 178 4.83 -9.30 -19.09
N GLY A 179 4.07 -10.35 -19.41
CA GLY A 179 4.21 -11.66 -18.73
C GLY A 179 3.40 -11.79 -17.43
N GLY A 180 2.46 -10.88 -17.18
CA GLY A 180 1.59 -10.87 -16.01
C GLY A 180 1.90 -9.72 -15.03
N PRO A 181 1.23 -9.68 -13.88
CA PRO A 181 1.38 -8.60 -12.90
C PRO A 181 2.81 -8.47 -12.37
N LEU A 182 3.49 -9.58 -12.09
CA LEU A 182 4.86 -9.57 -11.57
C LEU A 182 5.85 -9.03 -12.62
N GLY A 183 5.79 -9.55 -13.86
CA GLY A 183 6.66 -9.11 -14.95
C GLY A 183 6.43 -7.64 -15.33
N TYR A 184 5.19 -7.14 -15.23
CA TYR A 184 4.93 -5.71 -15.38
C TYR A 184 5.68 -4.87 -14.34
N TRP A 185 5.61 -5.23 -13.06
CA TRP A 185 6.28 -4.47 -12.01
C TRP A 185 7.80 -4.62 -12.03
N GLU A 186 8.34 -5.77 -12.48
CA GLU A 186 9.77 -5.94 -12.74
C GLU A 186 10.27 -4.99 -13.86
N LEU A 187 9.51 -4.85 -14.95
CA LEU A 187 9.81 -3.86 -15.99
C LEU A 187 9.73 -2.43 -15.45
N GLN A 188 8.73 -2.13 -14.63
CA GLN A 188 8.58 -0.80 -14.02
C GLN A 188 9.68 -0.49 -13.00
N LEU A 189 10.27 -1.49 -12.36
CA LEU A 189 11.43 -1.32 -11.48
C LEU A 189 12.68 -0.90 -12.28
N ALA A 190 12.83 -1.39 -13.53
CA ALA A 190 13.96 -1.05 -14.39
C ALA A 190 13.82 0.32 -15.07
N VAL A 191 12.58 0.77 -15.32
CA VAL A 191 12.29 1.97 -16.12
C VAL A 191 12.01 3.22 -15.27
N ASN A 192 11.42 3.08 -14.07
CA ASN A 192 10.94 4.23 -13.32
C ASN A 192 11.97 4.85 -12.36
N PRO A 193 11.89 6.18 -12.16
CA PRO A 193 12.64 6.88 -11.13
C PRO A 193 12.17 6.57 -9.70
N CYS A 194 11.02 5.89 -9.53
CA CYS A 194 10.43 5.52 -8.24
C CYS A 194 10.46 3.99 -8.01
N PRO A 195 11.61 3.42 -7.61
CA PRO A 195 11.76 1.96 -7.46
C PRO A 195 10.94 1.39 -6.29
N GLU A 196 10.63 2.20 -5.28
CA GLU A 196 9.95 1.75 -4.05
C GLU A 196 8.54 1.21 -4.29
N LEU A 197 7.76 1.87 -5.16
CA LEU A 197 6.41 1.41 -5.48
C LEU A 197 6.45 0.08 -6.24
N ALA A 198 7.36 -0.04 -7.20
CA ALA A 198 7.55 -1.27 -7.95
C ALA A 198 8.02 -2.41 -7.04
N GLN A 199 8.94 -2.13 -6.12
CA GLN A 199 9.40 -3.09 -5.12
C GLN A 199 8.27 -3.53 -4.18
N PHE A 200 7.48 -2.59 -3.65
CA PHE A 200 6.30 -2.90 -2.85
C PHE A 200 5.31 -3.81 -3.59
N ALA A 201 5.06 -3.53 -4.87
CA ALA A 201 4.16 -4.35 -5.67
C ALA A 201 4.72 -5.77 -5.90
N ILE A 202 6.03 -5.90 -6.15
CA ILE A 202 6.72 -7.19 -6.29
C ILE A 202 6.65 -7.99 -4.98
N ASP A 203 6.96 -7.37 -3.84
CA ASP A 203 6.91 -8.01 -2.53
C ASP A 203 5.49 -8.48 -2.20
N TYR A 204 4.49 -7.66 -2.52
CA TYR A 204 3.08 -8.01 -2.30
C TYR A 204 2.60 -9.15 -3.22
N LEU A 205 2.97 -9.11 -4.50
CA LEU A 205 2.52 -10.10 -5.50
C LEU A 205 3.28 -11.42 -5.43
N SER A 206 4.50 -11.42 -4.90
CA SER A 206 5.30 -12.63 -4.67
C SER A 206 4.87 -13.38 -3.41
N ALA A 207 4.14 -12.73 -2.49
CA ALA A 207 3.56 -13.39 -1.34
C ALA A 207 2.50 -14.43 -1.78
N PRO A 208 2.65 -15.71 -1.39
CA PRO A 208 1.69 -16.74 -1.78
C PRO A 208 0.31 -16.43 -1.19
N ALA A 209 -0.73 -16.54 -2.03
CA ALA A 209 -2.12 -16.28 -1.62
C ALA A 209 -2.66 -17.31 -0.60
N SER A 210 -1.97 -18.43 -0.39
CA SER A 210 -2.41 -19.49 0.53
C SER A 210 -1.23 -20.20 1.18
N SER A 211 -1.48 -20.82 2.34
CA SER A 211 -0.54 -21.74 3.00
C SER A 211 -0.41 -23.08 2.30
N VAL A 212 -1.13 -23.33 1.21
CA VAL A 212 -1.22 -24.65 0.55
C VAL A 212 0.15 -25.14 0.08
N ASP A 213 1.01 -24.25 -0.42
CA ASP A 213 2.35 -24.64 -0.87
C ASP A 213 3.21 -25.15 0.29
N VAL A 214 3.12 -24.47 1.44
CA VAL A 214 3.78 -24.87 2.69
C VAL A 214 3.18 -26.17 3.22
N GLU A 215 1.84 -26.30 3.23
CA GLU A 215 1.14 -27.51 3.66
C GLU A 215 1.41 -28.70 2.75
N ARG A 216 1.58 -28.50 1.45
CA ARG A 216 1.97 -29.55 0.50
C ARG A 216 3.39 -30.03 0.78
N ALA A 217 4.32 -29.11 1.06
CA ALA A 217 5.67 -29.47 1.49
C ALA A 217 5.65 -30.31 2.78
N PHE A 218 4.86 -29.90 3.79
CA PHE A 218 4.71 -30.65 5.05
C PHE A 218 3.93 -31.96 4.92
N SER A 219 2.92 -32.02 4.04
CA SER A 219 2.15 -33.25 3.81
C SER A 219 3.02 -34.33 3.18
N CYS A 220 3.87 -33.94 2.23
CA CYS A 220 4.84 -34.86 1.66
C CYS A 220 5.99 -35.20 2.62
N SER A 221 6.18 -34.46 3.71
CA SER A 221 7.14 -34.80 4.78
C SER A 221 6.55 -35.67 5.88
N ARG A 222 5.22 -35.80 5.95
CA ARG A 222 4.50 -36.59 6.97
C ARG A 222 4.94 -38.06 7.02
N LEU A 223 5.36 -38.62 5.88
CA LEU A 223 5.90 -39.98 5.81
C LEU A 223 7.25 -40.11 6.50
N MET A 224 8.01 -39.01 6.59
CA MET A 224 9.27 -38.95 7.33
C MET A 224 8.98 -38.78 8.81
N THR A 225 7.96 -38.02 9.22
CA THR A 225 7.65 -37.68 10.62
C THR A 225 7.02 -38.80 11.46
N LYS A 226 6.76 -39.99 10.89
CA LYS A 226 6.05 -41.07 11.60
C LYS A 226 6.91 -42.33 11.75
N TYR A 227 7.05 -42.78 13.01
CA TYR A 227 7.49 -44.10 13.49
C TYR A 227 8.87 -44.65 13.05
N ILE A 228 9.38 -44.35 11.85
CA ILE A 228 10.68 -44.82 11.33
C ILE A 228 11.82 -43.86 11.73
N GLN A 229 11.50 -42.75 12.39
CA GLN A 229 12.38 -41.58 12.54
C GLN A 229 13.01 -41.40 13.92
N HIS A 230 13.24 -42.47 14.70
CA HIS A 230 13.97 -42.36 15.98
C HIS A 230 15.46 -41.96 15.83
N GLN A 231 15.94 -41.62 14.62
CA GLN A 231 17.34 -41.34 14.34
C GLN A 231 17.61 -40.17 13.35
N MET A 232 16.71 -39.20 13.21
CA MET A 232 16.98 -38.01 12.37
C MET A 232 17.01 -36.73 13.22
N SER A 233 18.11 -35.97 13.14
CA SER A 233 18.19 -34.66 13.78
C SER A 233 17.28 -33.64 13.08
N THR A 234 16.89 -32.59 13.81
CA THR A 234 16.14 -31.45 13.27
C THR A 234 16.84 -30.81 12.08
N ASP A 235 18.17 -30.72 12.12
CA ASP A 235 18.98 -30.09 11.08
C ASP A 235 18.95 -30.93 9.80
N THR A 236 19.08 -32.26 9.92
CA THR A 236 18.99 -33.18 8.79
C THR A 236 17.59 -33.15 8.16
N PHE A 237 16.55 -33.06 9.00
CA PHE A 237 15.17 -32.91 8.53
C PHE A 237 14.98 -31.59 7.76
N GLY A 238 15.44 -30.47 8.33
CA GLY A 238 15.37 -29.15 7.70
C GLY A 238 16.11 -29.10 6.37
N ALA A 239 17.34 -29.61 6.31
CA ALA A 239 18.13 -29.70 5.09
C ALA A 239 17.44 -30.54 4.01
N LYS A 240 16.86 -31.68 4.41
CA LYS A 240 16.12 -32.56 3.47
C LYS A 240 14.84 -31.90 2.95
N MET A 241 14.15 -31.10 3.77
CA MET A 241 12.99 -30.31 3.31
C MET A 241 13.40 -29.20 2.35
N ALA A 242 14.49 -28.47 2.63
CA ALA A 242 15.01 -27.44 1.75
C ALA A 242 15.42 -28.00 0.38
N LEU A 243 16.21 -29.07 0.36
CA LEU A 243 16.62 -29.76 -0.88
C LEU A 243 15.41 -30.21 -1.70
N LYS A 244 14.38 -30.74 -1.03
CA LYS A 244 13.15 -31.15 -1.70
C LYS A 244 12.37 -29.98 -2.29
N SER A 245 12.37 -28.82 -1.61
CA SER A 245 11.76 -27.59 -2.11
C SER A 245 12.48 -27.04 -3.34
N TRP A 246 13.81 -27.20 -3.39
CA TRP A 246 14.62 -26.73 -4.51
C TRP A 246 14.64 -27.69 -5.70
N TYR A 247 14.42 -28.98 -5.50
CA TYR A 247 14.47 -29.97 -6.57
C TYR A 247 13.48 -29.65 -7.71
N LYS A 248 13.98 -29.66 -8.96
CA LYS A 248 13.26 -29.26 -10.18
C LYS A 248 12.86 -27.77 -10.23
N THR A 249 13.47 -26.95 -9.39
CA THR A 249 13.43 -25.49 -9.53
C THR A 249 14.72 -25.01 -10.18
N PRO A 250 14.79 -23.75 -10.66
CA PRO A 250 16.04 -23.18 -11.16
C PRO A 250 17.21 -23.21 -10.15
N LEU A 251 16.92 -23.36 -8.85
CA LEU A 251 17.94 -23.47 -7.79
C LEU A 251 18.58 -24.86 -7.71
N LEU A 252 17.85 -25.92 -8.07
CA LEU A 252 18.36 -27.29 -8.13
C LEU A 252 17.65 -28.05 -9.26
N PRO A 253 18.10 -27.88 -10.50
CA PRO A 253 17.52 -28.55 -11.66
C PRO A 253 17.61 -30.06 -11.54
N ASP A 254 18.79 -30.58 -11.16
CA ASP A 254 19.03 -32.01 -10.99
C ASP A 254 20.01 -32.35 -9.85
N VAL A 255 20.02 -33.61 -9.43
CA VAL A 255 20.86 -34.15 -8.36
C VAL A 255 22.33 -34.19 -8.76
N SER A 256 22.65 -34.23 -10.07
CA SER A 256 24.02 -34.15 -10.58
C SER A 256 24.77 -32.92 -10.07
N ASP A 257 24.07 -31.79 -9.96
CA ASP A 257 24.68 -30.51 -9.55
C ASP A 257 25.18 -30.57 -8.12
N ILE A 258 24.48 -31.32 -7.25
CA ILE A 258 24.92 -31.57 -5.87
C ILE A 258 26.13 -32.50 -5.86
N ALA A 259 26.14 -33.55 -6.70
CA ALA A 259 27.26 -34.47 -6.77
C ALA A 259 28.55 -33.73 -7.16
N SER A 260 28.46 -32.82 -8.14
CA SER A 260 29.58 -31.95 -8.53
C SER A 260 30.00 -31.00 -7.40
N LEU A 261 29.05 -30.40 -6.67
CA LEU A 261 29.34 -29.49 -5.56
C LEU A 261 30.03 -30.22 -4.39
N LEU A 262 29.61 -31.45 -4.08
CA LEU A 262 30.22 -32.29 -3.06
C LEU A 262 31.61 -32.80 -3.48
N ALA A 263 31.79 -33.16 -4.75
CA ALA A 263 33.08 -33.59 -5.30
C ALA A 263 34.14 -32.47 -5.26
N ASN A 264 33.70 -31.21 -5.38
CA ASN A 264 34.59 -30.04 -5.30
C ASN A 264 34.86 -29.57 -3.86
N ARG A 265 34.32 -30.24 -2.83
CA ARG A 265 34.55 -29.88 -1.44
C ARG A 265 35.97 -30.32 -1.03
N PRO A 266 36.83 -29.41 -0.53
CA PRO A 266 38.12 -29.80 -0.01
C PRO A 266 37.95 -30.79 1.14
N PRO A 267 38.83 -31.79 1.28
CA PRO A 267 38.75 -32.76 2.37
C PRO A 267 38.77 -32.01 3.70
N THR A 268 37.77 -32.27 4.54
CA THR A 268 37.75 -31.75 5.90
C THR A 268 38.98 -32.29 6.63
N PRO A 269 39.78 -31.44 7.31
CA PRO A 269 40.90 -31.93 8.11
C PRO A 269 40.35 -32.90 9.14
N SER A 270 40.77 -34.15 9.04
CA SER A 270 40.45 -35.21 9.98
C SER A 270 40.92 -34.78 11.36
N SER A 271 39.97 -34.50 12.26
CA SER A 271 40.26 -34.45 13.69
C SER A 271 40.55 -35.87 14.14
N GLU A 272 41.84 -36.22 14.22
CA GLU A 272 42.31 -37.37 14.98
C GLU A 272 41.88 -37.20 16.44
N ASN A 273 41.12 -38.17 16.94
CA ASN A 273 40.98 -38.51 18.36
C ASN A 273 40.71 -40.01 18.45
#